data_AF-A0A2R4JUN7-F1
#
_entry.id   AF-A0A2R4JUN7-F1
#
_cell.length_a   1.000
_cell.length_b   1.000
_cell.length_c   1.000
_cell.angle_alpha   90.00
_cell.angle_beta   90.00
_cell.angle_gamma   90.00
#
_symmetry.space_group_name_H-M   'P 1'
#
loop_
_entity.id
_entity.type
_entity.pdbx_description
1 polymer ?
#
loop_
_entity_poly.entity_id
_entity_poly.type
_entity_poly.pdbx_seq_one_letter_code
_entity_poly.pdbx_strand_id
1 'polypeptide(L)'
;MPPEPAPTPARRAVSPLDHRLEAATGHDIDTLWAYRDRGILDEPHAHLVDRHRELAKTQTGVTFYRRLLNRLSSGEFDVNDALFTRIHRTVDQLEEAADARNAAAGKVLAALEPIEAAAAAPAPEAQPLATDDHAALLAIAGGAKLYEHLLTGRMSVTAASGTRIPHAKLQRLEDAGLVVRDTGHPVHAGQPVALTDAGRAALFAARRTPTTRAPTLPARPGTSPSTPVQRR
;
A
#
# COMPACT_ATOMS: atom_id res chain seq x y z
N MET A 1 -1.33 35.55 -10.93
CA MET A 1 -0.21 34.62 -10.78
C MET A 1 -0.71 33.41 -10.01
N PRO A 2 -0.81 32.22 -10.61
CA PRO A 2 -1.13 31.01 -9.84
C PRO A 2 0.07 30.65 -8.95
N PRO A 3 -0.14 30.11 -7.74
CA PRO A 3 0.95 29.69 -6.88
C PRO A 3 1.70 28.52 -7.51
N GLU A 4 3.02 28.60 -7.46
CA GLU A 4 3.95 27.57 -7.90
C GLU A 4 3.71 26.29 -7.07
N PRO A 5 3.55 25.11 -7.71
CA PRO A 5 3.34 23.87 -6.97
C PRO A 5 4.57 23.58 -6.10
N ALA A 6 4.33 23.24 -4.84
CA ALA A 6 5.37 22.92 -3.88
C ALA A 6 6.31 21.82 -4.44
N PRO A 7 7.64 21.93 -4.23
CA PRO A 7 8.59 20.94 -4.70
C PRO A 7 8.21 19.58 -4.10
N THR A 8 7.99 18.60 -4.97
CA THR A 8 7.75 17.21 -4.56
C THR A 8 8.98 16.76 -3.75
N PRO A 9 8.81 16.22 -2.53
CA PRO A 9 9.95 15.79 -1.74
C PRO A 9 10.76 14.79 -2.55
N ALA A 10 12.08 15.01 -2.63
CA ALA A 10 12.98 14.16 -3.38
C ALA A 10 12.87 12.73 -2.84
N ARG A 11 12.21 11.86 -3.63
CA ARG A 11 12.05 10.44 -3.28
C ARG A 11 13.43 9.84 -3.07
N ARG A 12 13.63 9.25 -1.89
CA ARG A 12 14.73 8.33 -1.67
C ARG A 12 14.41 7.05 -2.43
N ALA A 13 14.68 7.02 -3.73
CA ALA A 13 14.78 5.74 -4.45
C ALA A 13 16.07 5.07 -3.95
N VAL A 14 15.96 4.31 -2.87
CA VAL A 14 17.11 3.65 -2.21
C VAL A 14 17.39 2.32 -2.89
N SER A 15 16.39 1.69 -3.49
CA SER A 15 16.54 0.38 -4.12
C SER A 15 15.72 0.24 -5.41
N PRO A 16 16.19 -0.52 -6.41
CA PRO A 16 15.37 -0.86 -7.58
C PRO A 16 14.12 -1.71 -7.23
N LEU A 17 14.05 -2.28 -6.02
CA LEU A 17 12.86 -3.00 -5.53
C LEU A 17 11.74 -2.07 -5.04
N ASP A 18 12.02 -0.77 -4.91
CA ASP A 18 11.11 0.22 -4.35
C ASP A 18 9.77 0.21 -5.09
N HIS A 19 9.80 0.30 -6.41
CA HIS A 19 8.60 0.29 -7.24
C HIS A 19 7.79 -1.01 -7.15
N ARG A 20 8.45 -2.15 -6.93
CA ARG A 20 7.75 -3.44 -6.80
C ARG A 20 7.04 -3.54 -5.45
N LEU A 21 7.68 -3.06 -4.39
CA LEU A 21 7.06 -2.95 -3.06
C LEU A 21 5.86 -1.99 -3.08
N GLU A 22 6.03 -0.83 -3.71
CA GLU A 22 4.94 0.14 -3.88
C GLU A 22 3.78 -0.45 -4.68
N ALA A 23 4.05 -1.22 -5.74
CA ALA A 23 3.02 -1.87 -6.54
C ALA A 23 2.29 -2.99 -5.77
N ALA A 24 3.01 -3.81 -5.01
CA ALA A 24 2.43 -4.92 -4.26
C ALA A 24 1.63 -4.44 -3.05
N THR A 25 2.08 -3.40 -2.36
CA THR A 25 1.46 -2.90 -1.13
C THR A 25 0.50 -1.72 -1.36
N GLY A 26 0.62 -1.02 -2.50
CA GLY A 26 -0.17 0.17 -2.83
C GLY A 26 0.20 1.43 -2.03
N HIS A 27 1.30 1.43 -1.28
CA HIS A 27 1.77 2.59 -0.50
C HIS A 27 3.17 2.99 -0.95
N ASP A 28 3.47 4.28 -0.86
CA ASP A 28 4.86 4.71 -0.95
C ASP A 28 5.69 4.19 0.24
N ILE A 29 7.00 4.09 0.02
CA ILE A 29 7.92 3.49 1.00
C ILE A 29 8.00 4.30 2.29
N ASP A 30 7.95 5.62 2.19
CA ASP A 30 8.02 6.50 3.35
C ASP A 30 6.78 6.30 4.26
N THR A 31 5.61 6.09 3.66
CA THR A 31 4.36 5.77 4.34
C THR A 31 4.42 4.38 4.97
N LEU A 32 4.95 3.38 4.27
CA LEU A 32 5.15 2.04 4.85
C LEU A 32 6.05 2.08 6.09
N TRP A 33 7.13 2.87 6.05
CA TRP A 33 8.01 3.03 7.20
C TRP A 33 7.31 3.73 8.35
N ALA A 34 6.54 4.79 8.07
CA ALA A 34 5.75 5.47 9.08
C ALA A 34 4.68 4.57 9.70
N TYR A 35 4.01 3.72 8.92
CA TYR A 35 3.02 2.76 9.42
C TYR A 35 3.66 1.65 10.24
N ARG A 36 4.86 1.20 9.87
CA ARG A 36 5.64 0.25 10.69
C ARG A 36 5.99 0.84 12.04
N ASP A 37 6.48 2.08 12.09
CA ASP A 37 6.85 2.75 13.34
C ASP A 37 5.65 3.03 14.24
N ARG A 38 4.46 3.14 13.65
CA ARG A 38 3.19 3.33 14.36
C ARG A 38 2.47 2.02 14.71
N GLY A 39 3.01 0.87 14.31
CA GLY A 39 2.40 -0.45 14.57
C GLY A 39 1.06 -0.69 13.85
N ILE A 40 0.83 -0.03 12.71
CA ILE A 40 -0.43 -0.09 11.95
C ILE A 40 -0.43 -1.28 10.97
N LEU A 41 0.74 -1.71 10.53
CA LEU A 41 0.89 -2.82 9.58
C LEU A 41 0.58 -4.16 10.24
N ASP A 42 0.00 -5.07 9.46
CA ASP A 42 -0.08 -6.47 9.83
C ASP A 42 1.33 -7.12 9.87
N GLU A 43 1.43 -8.29 10.47
CA GLU A 43 2.70 -8.99 10.64
C GLU A 43 3.48 -9.22 9.32
N PRO A 44 2.88 -9.67 8.19
CA PRO A 44 3.61 -9.87 6.95
C PRO A 44 4.11 -8.56 6.32
N HIS A 45 3.32 -7.47 6.32
CA HIS A 45 3.80 -6.19 5.80
C HIS A 45 4.80 -5.54 6.76
N ALA A 46 4.66 -5.73 8.07
CA ALA A 46 5.66 -5.29 9.05
C ALA A 46 7.01 -6.00 8.82
N HIS A 47 6.99 -7.32 8.62
CA HIS A 47 8.20 -8.09 8.30
C HIS A 47 8.85 -7.62 6.99
N LEU A 48 8.05 -7.36 5.95
CA LEU A 48 8.53 -6.83 4.68
C LEU A 48 9.25 -5.49 4.84
N VAL A 49 8.67 -4.56 5.62
CA VAL A 49 9.28 -3.25 5.89
C VAL A 49 10.59 -3.38 6.67
N ASP A 50 10.66 -4.29 7.64
CA ASP A 50 11.89 -4.53 8.38
C ASP A 50 13.01 -5.07 7.46
N ARG A 51 12.68 -5.98 6.52
CA ARG A 51 13.62 -6.44 5.49
C ARG A 51 14.03 -5.32 4.53
N HIS A 52 13.11 -4.45 4.16
CA HIS A 52 13.42 -3.30 3.33
C HIS A 52 14.38 -2.32 4.03
N ARG A 53 14.22 -2.11 5.34
CA ARG A 53 15.18 -1.31 6.14
C ARG A 53 16.58 -1.95 6.18
N GLU A 54 16.66 -3.27 6.29
CA GLU A 54 17.91 -4.02 6.20
C GLU A 54 18.59 -3.80 4.82
N LEU A 55 17.81 -3.85 3.74
CA LEU A 55 18.30 -3.57 2.38
C LEU A 55 18.80 -2.12 2.23
N ALA A 56 18.05 -1.14 2.73
CA ALA A 56 18.46 0.26 2.70
C ALA A 56 19.78 0.50 3.47
N LYS A 57 19.96 -0.19 4.60
CA LYS A 57 21.20 -0.13 5.39
C LYS A 57 22.39 -0.70 4.62
N THR A 58 22.25 -1.88 4.01
CA THR A 58 23.33 -2.51 3.22
C THR A 58 23.70 -1.69 1.97
N GLN A 59 22.70 -1.09 1.30
CA GLN A 59 22.91 -0.18 0.17
C GLN A 59 23.75 1.05 0.53
N THR A 60 23.63 1.53 1.78
CA THR A 60 24.46 2.64 2.29
C THR A 60 25.94 2.27 2.30
N GLY A 61 26.28 1.03 2.69
CA GLY A 61 27.64 0.50 2.66
C GLY A 61 28.23 0.47 1.24
N VAL A 62 27.47 -0.05 0.27
CA VAL A 62 27.87 -0.06 -1.15
C VAL A 62 28.14 1.36 -1.66
N THR A 63 27.25 2.30 -1.34
CA THR A 63 27.40 3.71 -1.76
C THR A 63 28.64 4.34 -1.14
N PHE A 64 28.91 4.03 0.14
CA PHE A 64 30.10 4.50 0.85
C PHE A 64 31.39 4.00 0.20
N TYR A 65 31.54 2.68 0.02
CA TYR A 65 32.76 2.12 -0.55
C TYR A 65 32.96 2.49 -2.02
N ARG A 66 31.88 2.64 -2.80
CA ARG A 66 31.97 3.14 -4.18
C ARG A 66 32.48 4.58 -4.22
N ARG A 67 32.01 5.45 -3.32
CA ARG A 67 32.52 6.84 -3.21
C ARG A 67 33.97 6.87 -2.75
N LEU A 68 34.34 6.03 -1.79
CA LEU A 68 35.71 5.92 -1.32
C LEU A 68 36.65 5.45 -2.45
N LEU A 69 36.24 4.43 -3.22
CA LEU A 69 36.99 3.94 -4.36
C LEU A 69 37.20 5.03 -5.41
N ASN A 70 36.11 5.74 -5.79
CA ASN A 70 36.19 6.87 -6.72
C ASN A 70 37.14 7.96 -6.24
N ARG A 71 37.20 8.21 -4.92
CA ARG A 71 38.13 9.18 -4.33
C ARG A 71 39.57 8.68 -4.42
N LEU A 72 39.83 7.41 -4.13
CA LEU A 72 41.17 6.84 -4.22
C LEU A 72 41.69 6.80 -5.67
N SER A 73 40.79 6.67 -6.64
CA SER A 73 41.11 6.68 -8.07
C SER A 73 41.11 8.06 -8.72
N SER A 74 40.88 9.15 -7.97
CA SER A 74 40.70 10.50 -8.54
C SER A 74 42.01 11.22 -8.91
N GLY A 75 43.16 10.65 -8.55
CA GLY A 75 44.46 11.31 -8.66
C GLY A 75 44.79 12.26 -7.49
N GLU A 76 43.98 12.28 -6.42
CA GLU A 76 44.25 13.03 -5.18
C GLU A 76 45.48 12.53 -4.40
N PHE A 77 45.90 11.28 -4.62
CA PHE A 77 46.93 10.60 -3.85
C PHE A 77 48.14 10.22 -4.72
N ASP A 78 49.34 10.31 -4.15
CA ASP A 78 50.57 9.85 -4.79
C ASP A 78 50.50 8.35 -5.10
N VAL A 79 50.95 7.99 -6.30
CA VAL A 79 50.94 6.60 -6.77
C VAL A 79 52.07 5.82 -6.10
N ASN A 80 51.74 5.08 -5.05
CA ASN A 80 52.66 4.26 -4.27
C ASN A 80 51.99 2.95 -3.80
N ASP A 81 52.78 2.04 -3.24
CA ASP A 81 52.30 0.73 -2.78
C ASP A 81 51.19 0.85 -1.71
N ALA A 82 51.22 1.91 -0.90
CA ALA A 82 50.20 2.15 0.12
C ALA A 82 48.85 2.51 -0.50
N LEU A 83 48.84 3.29 -1.60
CA LEU A 83 47.64 3.59 -2.37
C LEU A 83 47.05 2.31 -2.96
N PHE A 84 47.86 1.48 -3.62
CA PHE A 84 47.39 0.20 -4.18
C PHE A 84 46.83 -0.72 -3.11
N THR A 85 47.52 -0.86 -1.97
CA THR A 85 47.02 -1.63 -0.81
C THR A 85 45.66 -1.13 -0.32
N ARG A 86 45.47 0.19 -0.24
CA ARG A 86 44.20 0.79 0.18
C ARG A 86 43.08 0.60 -0.85
N ILE A 87 43.40 0.67 -2.13
CA ILE A 87 42.46 0.38 -3.22
C ILE A 87 42.01 -1.07 -3.13
N HIS A 88 42.93 -2.04 -3.05
CA HIS A 88 42.60 -3.45 -2.91
C HIS A 88 41.66 -3.71 -1.74
N ARG A 89 42.01 -3.23 -0.54
CA ARG A 89 41.13 -3.34 0.63
C ARG A 89 39.75 -2.71 0.41
N THR A 90 39.68 -1.57 -0.28
CA THR A 90 38.39 -0.91 -0.55
C THR A 90 37.55 -1.70 -1.55
N VAL A 91 38.18 -2.37 -2.51
CA VAL A 91 37.50 -3.29 -3.44
C VAL A 91 36.95 -4.49 -2.69
N ASP A 92 37.74 -5.13 -1.82
CA ASP A 92 37.28 -6.27 -1.00
C ASP A 92 36.06 -5.87 -0.15
N GLN A 93 36.13 -4.69 0.49
CA GLN A 93 35.02 -4.16 1.29
C GLN A 93 33.78 -3.79 0.45
N LEU A 94 33.98 -3.36 -0.79
CA LEU A 94 32.89 -3.10 -1.73
C LEU A 94 32.21 -4.40 -2.16
N GLU A 95 32.98 -5.47 -2.39
CA GLU A 95 32.47 -6.80 -2.70
C GLU A 95 31.64 -7.36 -1.54
N GLU A 96 32.18 -7.35 -0.32
CA GLU A 96 31.43 -7.75 0.88
C GLU A 96 30.12 -6.96 1.06
N ALA A 97 30.16 -5.64 0.83
CA ALA A 97 28.96 -4.81 0.91
C ALA A 97 27.95 -5.12 -0.21
N ALA A 98 28.42 -5.44 -1.41
CA ALA A 98 27.58 -5.82 -2.53
C ALA A 98 26.89 -7.17 -2.28
N ASP A 99 27.63 -8.15 -1.74
CA ASP A 99 27.08 -9.45 -1.36
C ASP A 99 26.05 -9.34 -0.25
N ALA A 100 26.33 -8.54 0.79
CA ALA A 100 25.37 -8.26 1.85
C ALA A 100 24.08 -7.60 1.29
N ARG A 101 24.23 -6.67 0.34
CA ARG A 101 23.09 -6.05 -0.35
C ARG A 101 22.29 -7.04 -1.18
N ASN A 102 22.95 -7.93 -1.90
CA ASN A 102 22.30 -8.96 -2.71
C ASN A 102 21.55 -9.97 -1.82
N ALA A 103 22.15 -10.39 -0.71
CA ALA A 103 21.49 -11.25 0.27
C ALA A 103 20.26 -10.57 0.89
N ALA A 104 20.36 -9.28 1.25
CA ALA A 104 19.22 -8.51 1.76
C ALA A 104 18.10 -8.37 0.71
N ALA A 105 18.46 -8.15 -0.56
CA ALA A 105 17.48 -8.09 -1.64
C ALA A 105 16.74 -9.42 -1.82
N GLY A 106 17.45 -10.55 -1.71
CA GLY A 106 16.84 -11.88 -1.71
C GLY A 106 15.82 -12.08 -0.58
N LYS A 107 16.13 -11.61 0.64
CA LYS A 107 15.19 -11.66 1.78
C LYS A 107 13.93 -10.82 1.54
N VAL A 108 14.08 -9.64 0.94
CA VAL A 108 12.92 -8.78 0.59
C VAL A 108 12.04 -9.48 -0.43
N LEU A 109 12.62 -10.08 -1.47
CA LEU A 109 11.85 -10.81 -2.48
C LEU A 109 11.11 -12.01 -1.88
N ALA A 110 11.76 -12.77 -1.00
CA ALA A 110 11.13 -13.89 -0.31
C ALA A 110 9.98 -13.46 0.61
N ALA A 111 10.09 -12.29 1.25
CA ALA A 111 9.01 -11.71 2.06
C ALA A 111 7.86 -11.14 1.20
N LEU A 112 8.15 -10.73 -0.03
CA LEU A 112 7.20 -10.13 -0.95
C LEU A 112 6.32 -11.17 -1.65
N GLU A 113 6.88 -12.32 -1.99
CA GLU A 113 6.19 -13.43 -2.67
C GLU A 113 4.85 -13.83 -2.02
N PRO A 114 4.74 -14.04 -0.70
CA PRO A 114 3.46 -14.40 -0.08
C PRO A 114 2.42 -13.27 -0.13
N ILE A 115 2.85 -12.00 -0.10
CA ILE A 115 1.96 -10.84 -0.17
C ILE A 115 1.40 -10.70 -1.58
N GLU A 116 2.26 -10.84 -2.60
CA GLU A 116 1.84 -10.87 -4.00
C GLU A 116 0.91 -12.05 -4.29
N ALA A 117 1.22 -13.25 -3.75
CA ALA A 117 0.38 -14.43 -3.88
C ALA A 117 -0.99 -14.27 -3.21
N ALA A 118 -1.05 -13.66 -2.02
CA ALA A 118 -2.29 -13.35 -1.32
C ALA A 118 -3.14 -12.32 -2.09
N ALA A 119 -2.51 -11.32 -2.71
CA ALA A 119 -3.20 -10.35 -3.56
C ALA A 119 -3.74 -10.97 -4.86
N ALA A 120 -3.07 -12.00 -5.39
CA ALA A 120 -3.47 -12.73 -6.59
C ALA A 120 -4.54 -13.80 -6.34
N ALA A 121 -4.61 -14.37 -5.13
CA ALA A 121 -5.57 -15.41 -4.78
C ALA A 121 -7.02 -14.88 -4.82
N PRO A 122 -7.99 -15.65 -5.34
CA PRO A 122 -9.40 -15.34 -5.17
C PRO A 122 -9.73 -15.41 -3.68
N ALA A 123 -10.19 -14.29 -3.11
CA ALA A 123 -10.52 -14.22 -1.69
C ALA A 123 -11.54 -15.33 -1.34
N PRO A 124 -11.34 -16.07 -0.22
CA PRO A 124 -12.36 -16.98 0.28
C PRO A 124 -13.63 -16.15 0.53
N GLU A 125 -14.79 -16.70 0.19
CA GLU A 125 -16.11 -16.04 0.19
C GLU A 125 -16.33 -15.18 1.46
N ALA A 126 -15.87 -13.92 1.39
CA ALA A 126 -16.19 -12.92 2.37
C ALA A 126 -17.69 -12.72 2.25
N GLN A 127 -18.43 -12.92 3.34
CA GLN A 127 -19.85 -12.61 3.39
C GLN A 127 -20.08 -11.26 2.69
N PRO A 128 -21.01 -11.20 1.72
CA PRO A 128 -21.18 -10.01 0.91
C PRO A 128 -21.39 -8.82 1.85
N LEU A 129 -20.44 -7.88 1.81
CA LEU A 129 -20.53 -6.63 2.56
C LEU A 129 -21.90 -6.01 2.29
N ALA A 130 -22.62 -5.63 3.34
CA ALA A 130 -23.84 -4.87 3.15
C ALA A 130 -23.50 -3.58 2.38
N THR A 131 -24.35 -3.18 1.43
CA THR A 131 -24.12 -2.03 0.54
C THR A 131 -23.70 -0.76 1.31
N ASP A 132 -24.27 -0.57 2.51
CA ASP A 132 -23.98 0.55 3.40
C ASP A 132 -22.57 0.49 4.02
N ASP A 133 -22.03 -0.72 4.29
CA ASP A 133 -20.65 -0.90 4.75
C ASP A 133 -19.66 -0.63 3.62
N HIS A 134 -19.99 -1.04 2.40
CA HIS A 134 -19.17 -0.75 1.22
C HIS A 134 -19.03 0.76 0.96
N ALA A 135 -20.13 1.52 1.04
CA ALA A 135 -20.11 2.96 0.88
C ALA A 135 -19.27 3.67 1.97
N ALA A 136 -19.38 3.19 3.22
CA ALA A 136 -18.57 3.71 4.33
C ALA A 136 -17.08 3.42 4.14
N LEU A 137 -16.71 2.21 3.71
CA LEU A 137 -15.32 1.85 3.42
C LEU A 137 -14.74 2.67 2.26
N LEU A 138 -15.52 2.91 1.20
CA LEU A 138 -15.10 3.77 0.09
C LEU A 138 -14.86 5.21 0.54
N ALA A 139 -15.75 5.74 1.40
CA ALA A 139 -15.58 7.08 1.95
C ALA A 139 -14.32 7.17 2.84
N ILE A 140 -14.02 6.13 3.62
CA ILE A 140 -12.80 6.06 4.45
C ILE A 140 -11.54 5.89 3.59
N ALA A 141 -11.61 5.17 2.46
CA ALA A 141 -10.50 5.00 1.53
C ALA A 141 -9.95 6.34 1.00
N GLY A 142 -10.83 7.35 0.84
CA GLY A 142 -10.45 8.71 0.45
C GLY A 142 -9.79 9.53 1.56
N GLY A 143 -9.61 8.95 2.75
CA GLY A 143 -9.14 9.61 3.96
C GLY A 143 -10.29 10.02 4.85
N ALA A 144 -10.20 9.72 6.15
CA ALA A 144 -11.25 10.05 7.10
C ALA A 144 -10.70 10.41 8.48
N LYS A 145 -11.46 11.25 9.19
CA LYS A 145 -11.14 11.68 10.55
C LYS A 145 -12.36 11.56 11.46
N LEU A 146 -12.16 10.96 12.61
CA LEU A 146 -13.11 10.88 13.70
C LEU A 146 -13.06 12.15 14.54
N TYR A 147 -14.23 12.75 14.73
CA TYR A 147 -14.42 13.93 15.57
C TYR A 147 -15.44 13.64 16.65
N GLU A 148 -15.25 14.29 17.79
CA GLU A 148 -16.24 14.38 18.85
C GLU A 148 -16.90 15.75 18.81
N HIS A 149 -18.24 15.75 18.79
CA HIS A 149 -19.02 16.96 18.81
C HIS A 149 -19.05 17.56 20.21
N LEU A 150 -18.34 18.67 20.42
CA LEU A 150 -18.11 19.28 21.74
C LEU A 150 -19.38 19.56 22.55
N LEU A 151 -20.49 19.98 21.91
CA LEU A 151 -21.75 20.25 22.63
C LEU A 151 -22.59 19.01 22.96
N THR A 152 -22.42 17.90 22.21
CA THR A 152 -23.31 16.74 22.33
C THR A 152 -22.58 15.46 22.75
N GLY A 153 -21.25 15.49 22.83
CA GLY A 153 -20.39 14.32 23.06
C GLY A 153 -20.48 13.27 21.94
N ARG A 154 -21.22 13.54 20.86
CA ARG A 154 -21.45 12.55 19.81
C ARG A 154 -20.24 12.45 18.90
N MET A 155 -19.79 11.23 18.68
CA MET A 155 -18.68 10.94 17.79
C MET A 155 -19.19 10.64 16.38
N SER A 156 -18.46 11.12 15.38
CA SER A 156 -18.73 10.79 13.98
C SER A 156 -17.46 10.92 13.14
N VAL A 157 -17.34 10.05 12.15
CA VAL A 157 -16.25 10.13 11.18
C VAL A 157 -16.68 11.03 10.05
N THR A 158 -15.80 11.93 9.65
CA THR A 158 -15.95 12.78 8.47
C THR A 158 -14.91 12.33 7.45
N ALA A 159 -15.38 11.80 6.33
CA ALA A 159 -14.53 11.46 5.18
C ALA A 159 -14.07 12.74 4.46
N ALA A 160 -13.00 12.64 3.68
CA ALA A 160 -12.49 13.74 2.85
C ALA A 160 -13.54 14.24 1.83
N SER A 161 -14.47 13.37 1.44
CA SER A 161 -15.64 13.71 0.61
C SER A 161 -16.71 14.55 1.34
N GLY A 162 -16.55 14.80 2.64
CA GLY A 162 -17.55 15.43 3.50
C GLY A 162 -18.65 14.49 4.00
N THR A 163 -18.63 13.21 3.59
CA THR A 163 -19.59 12.21 4.05
C THR A 163 -19.41 11.96 5.55
N ARG A 164 -20.50 12.04 6.31
CA ARG A 164 -20.52 11.68 7.73
C ARG A 164 -20.89 10.22 7.92
N ILE A 165 -20.05 9.48 8.63
CA ILE A 165 -20.26 8.09 9.01
C ILE A 165 -20.53 8.04 10.51
N PRO A 166 -21.68 7.49 10.96
CA PRO A 166 -22.01 7.37 12.37
C PRO A 166 -20.98 6.52 13.15
N HIS A 167 -20.72 6.85 14.41
CA HIS A 167 -19.77 6.10 15.25
C HIS A 167 -20.13 4.61 15.39
N ALA A 168 -21.43 4.27 15.51
CA ALA A 168 -21.87 2.88 15.58
C ALA A 168 -21.59 2.08 14.29
N LYS A 169 -21.39 2.76 13.15
CA LYS A 169 -20.95 2.15 11.90
C LYS A 169 -19.44 1.99 11.89
N LEU A 170 -18.69 2.98 12.36
CA LEU A 170 -17.24 2.87 12.57
C LEU A 170 -16.90 1.69 13.49
N GLN A 171 -17.54 1.59 14.66
CA GLN A 171 -17.30 0.50 15.62
C GLN A 171 -17.51 -0.87 14.99
N ARG A 172 -18.60 -1.05 14.23
CA ARG A 172 -18.85 -2.31 13.52
C ARG A 172 -17.77 -2.65 12.50
N LEU A 173 -17.25 -1.65 11.78
CA LEU A 173 -16.15 -1.86 10.84
C LEU A 173 -14.82 -2.15 11.57
N GLU A 174 -14.59 -1.58 12.76
CA GLU A 174 -13.44 -1.89 13.62
C GLU A 174 -13.53 -3.30 14.20
N ASP A 175 -14.70 -3.69 14.69
CA ASP A 175 -14.97 -5.04 15.23
C ASP A 175 -14.79 -6.12 14.14
N ALA A 176 -15.12 -5.77 12.89
CA ALA A 176 -14.86 -6.60 11.72
C ALA A 176 -13.39 -6.55 11.22
N GLY A 177 -12.53 -5.77 11.88
CA GLY A 177 -11.12 -5.62 11.52
C GLY A 177 -10.89 -4.92 10.17
N LEU A 178 -11.87 -4.17 9.65
CA LEU A 178 -11.80 -3.53 8.33
C LEU A 178 -11.25 -2.10 8.38
N VAL A 179 -11.29 -1.46 9.54
CA VAL A 179 -10.77 -0.11 9.78
C VAL A 179 -10.09 -0.03 11.13
N VAL A 180 -9.17 0.91 11.25
CA VAL A 180 -8.43 1.18 12.49
C VAL A 180 -8.33 2.68 12.74
N ARG A 181 -8.49 3.06 14.01
CA ARG A 181 -8.26 4.42 14.51
C ARG A 181 -6.78 4.62 14.87
N ASP A 182 -6.23 5.76 14.48
CA ASP A 182 -4.94 6.23 14.97
C ASP A 182 -5.11 6.89 16.34
N THR A 183 -4.89 6.15 17.43
CA THR A 183 -5.03 6.65 18.81
C THR A 183 -3.93 7.62 19.24
N GLY A 184 -2.93 7.88 18.40
CA GLY A 184 -1.90 8.90 18.64
C GLY A 184 -2.42 10.33 18.50
N HIS A 185 -3.64 10.52 17.98
CA HIS A 185 -4.26 11.83 17.78
C HIS A 185 -5.50 12.01 18.66
N PRO A 186 -5.63 13.13 19.38
CA PRO A 186 -6.81 13.39 20.19
C PRO A 186 -8.04 13.58 19.29
N VAL A 187 -9.17 13.03 19.74
CA VAL A 187 -10.45 13.02 18.99
C VAL A 187 -10.92 14.44 18.65
N HIS A 188 -10.68 15.41 19.53
CA HIS A 188 -11.07 16.80 19.31
C HIS A 188 -10.27 17.50 18.19
N ALA A 189 -9.08 16.99 17.84
CA ALA A 189 -8.25 17.51 16.74
C ALA A 189 -8.49 16.77 15.41
N GLY A 190 -9.41 15.79 15.39
CA GLY A 190 -9.66 14.93 14.25
C GLY A 190 -8.71 13.74 14.25
N GLN A 191 -9.16 12.66 14.89
CA GLN A 191 -8.41 11.42 14.98
C GLN A 191 -8.45 10.67 13.62
N PRO A 192 -7.32 10.38 12.97
CA PRO A 192 -7.33 9.69 11.68
C PRO A 192 -7.95 8.30 11.76
N VAL A 193 -8.69 7.92 10.72
CA VAL A 193 -9.24 6.58 10.52
C VAL A 193 -8.73 6.06 9.18
N ALA A 194 -8.10 4.89 9.21
CA ALA A 194 -7.56 4.23 8.02
C ALA A 194 -8.24 2.87 7.78
N LEU A 195 -8.24 2.44 6.52
CA LEU A 195 -8.60 1.06 6.18
C LEU A 195 -7.46 0.13 6.56
N THR A 196 -7.80 -1.04 7.07
CA THR A 196 -6.87 -2.17 7.18
C THR A 196 -6.74 -2.86 5.82
N ASP A 197 -5.78 -3.78 5.69
CA ASP A 197 -5.67 -4.61 4.48
C ASP A 197 -6.88 -5.51 4.26
N ALA A 198 -7.52 -6.01 5.31
CA ALA A 198 -8.79 -6.72 5.22
C ALA A 198 -9.91 -5.81 4.67
N GLY A 199 -10.00 -4.56 5.15
CA GLY A 199 -10.95 -3.57 4.63
C GLY A 199 -10.73 -3.25 3.16
N ARG A 200 -9.47 -3.15 2.73
CA ARG A 200 -9.11 -2.96 1.33
C ARG A 200 -9.42 -4.18 0.48
N ALA A 201 -9.04 -5.38 0.92
CA ALA A 201 -9.34 -6.62 0.22
C ALA A 201 -10.85 -6.77 0.01
N ALA A 202 -11.65 -6.41 1.02
CA ALA A 202 -13.10 -6.42 0.93
C ALA A 202 -13.65 -5.38 -0.07
N LEU A 203 -13.06 -4.18 -0.16
CA LEU A 203 -13.40 -3.21 -1.21
C LEU A 203 -13.06 -3.70 -2.62
N PHE A 204 -11.90 -4.33 -2.80
CA PHE A 204 -11.48 -4.88 -4.09
C PHE A 204 -12.32 -6.10 -4.50
N ALA A 205 -12.67 -6.97 -3.56
CA ALA A 205 -13.55 -8.11 -3.80
C ALA A 205 -14.95 -7.65 -4.26
N ALA A 206 -15.52 -6.64 -3.59
CA ALA A 206 -16.82 -6.07 -3.95
C ALA A 206 -16.84 -5.45 -5.36
N ARG A 207 -15.72 -4.85 -5.82
CA ARG A 207 -15.58 -4.37 -7.22
C ARG A 207 -15.54 -5.49 -8.25
N ARG A 208 -15.09 -6.69 -7.86
CA ARG A 208 -14.92 -7.84 -8.76
C ARG A 208 -16.19 -8.66 -8.95
N THR A 209 -17.20 -8.53 -8.09
CA THR A 209 -18.51 -9.14 -8.31
C THR A 209 -19.16 -8.55 -9.57
N PRO A 210 -19.22 -9.29 -10.70
CA PRO A 210 -20.00 -8.83 -11.84
C PRO A 210 -21.46 -8.94 -11.41
N THR A 211 -22.20 -7.84 -11.49
CA THR A 211 -23.66 -7.88 -11.51
C THR A 211 -24.13 -8.58 -12.79
N THR A 212 -24.02 -9.91 -12.83
CA THR A 212 -24.78 -10.74 -13.77
C THR A 212 -26.09 -11.14 -13.09
N ARG A 213 -26.92 -10.16 -12.75
CA ARG A 213 -28.36 -10.38 -12.73
C ARG A 213 -28.86 -9.93 -14.09
N ALA A 214 -28.90 -10.89 -15.01
CA ALA A 214 -29.63 -10.73 -16.25
C ALA A 214 -31.07 -10.29 -15.91
N PRO A 215 -31.62 -9.23 -16.52
CA PRO A 215 -33.02 -8.90 -16.34
C PRO A 215 -33.84 -10.07 -16.86
N THR A 216 -34.58 -10.72 -15.97
CA THR A 216 -35.60 -11.70 -16.34
C THR A 216 -36.67 -10.96 -17.13
N LEU A 217 -36.58 -11.03 -18.46
CA LEU A 217 -37.64 -10.56 -19.36
C LEU A 217 -38.92 -11.33 -19.02
N PRO A 218 -40.07 -10.65 -18.82
CA PRO A 218 -41.32 -11.34 -18.56
C PRO A 218 -41.71 -12.18 -19.79
N ALA A 219 -41.92 -13.47 -19.57
CA ALA A 219 -42.38 -14.41 -20.57
C ALA A 219 -43.77 -13.98 -21.08
N ARG A 220 -43.85 -13.65 -22.37
CA ARG A 220 -45.12 -13.41 -23.06
C ARG A 220 -45.72 -14.77 -23.45
N PRO A 221 -46.90 -15.16 -22.96
CA PRO A 221 -47.52 -16.41 -23.36
C PRO A 221 -48.07 -16.30 -24.79
N GLY A 222 -47.76 -17.34 -25.58
CA GLY A 222 -48.55 -17.94 -26.66
C GLY A 222 -49.43 -17.06 -27.55
N THR A 223 -49.20 -17.12 -28.86
CA THR A 223 -50.00 -17.95 -29.79
C THR A 223 -49.59 -17.62 -31.23
N SER A 224 -48.98 -18.57 -31.93
CA SER A 224 -49.19 -18.72 -33.37
C SER A 224 -50.42 -19.62 -33.56
N PRO A 225 -51.27 -19.37 -34.56
CA PRO A 225 -51.16 -20.25 -35.73
C PRO A 225 -51.55 -19.63 -37.11
N SER A 226 -51.05 -20.32 -38.14
CA SER A 226 -51.62 -20.62 -39.46
C SER A 226 -51.80 -19.53 -40.55
N THR A 227 -50.90 -19.59 -41.54
CA THR A 227 -51.07 -19.79 -43.02
C THR A 227 -52.47 -19.69 -43.66
N PRO A 228 -52.61 -19.66 -45.01
CA PRO A 228 -51.93 -18.93 -46.11
C PRO A 228 -52.97 -18.28 -47.08
N VAL A 229 -52.55 -17.62 -48.19
CA VAL A 229 -53.14 -17.71 -49.57
C VAL A 229 -52.66 -16.60 -50.53
N GLN A 230 -52.07 -17.08 -51.62
CA GLN A 230 -51.99 -16.66 -53.03
C GLN A 230 -52.57 -15.34 -53.61
N ARG A 231 -51.77 -14.86 -54.59
CA ARG A 231 -52.08 -14.29 -55.94
C ARG A 231 -52.62 -12.86 -56.07
N ARG A 232 -51.87 -12.04 -56.83
CA ARG A 232 -52.04 -11.96 -58.30
C ARG A 232 -50.71 -11.67 -58.99
#